data_AF-A0A7W7GGV2-F1
#
_entry.id   AF-A0A7W7GGV2-F1
#
_cell.length_a   1.000
_cell.length_b   1.000
_cell.length_c   1.000
_cell.angle_alpha   90.00
_cell.angle_beta   90.00
_cell.angle_gamma   90.00
#
_symmetry.space_group_name_H-M   'P 1'
#
loop_
_entity.id
_entity.type
_entity.pdbx_description
1 polymer ?
#
loop_
_entity_poly.entity_id
_entity_poly.type
_entity_poly.pdbx_seq_one_letter_code
_entity_poly.pdbx_strand_id
1 'polypeptide(L)'
;MQVGTRPPVALAQTAITLSNLSGNRFLLGLGPSGPQVIDGLHGVPFARPLARMRETVEIVRQVVDGGKISCSGSEFDIPLPGGEAVPMRLSMRAEHPVPVHLAALSPAMLRLTGQVADGWLGTSFVPEGAAEACFTPLDGGLAAAGRAPAGFEVCQGAEVAFARDEEALAAMVAGRKRELAFSLGSMGSASTNFYNRAHIRQGWAEVAAEVRRRRQAGDGTVRQVWSPTRWCWPPRSSARRRWSGGACVSGATPG
;
A
#
# COMPACT_ATOMS: atom_id res chain seq x y z
N MET A 1 0.05 6.37 -6.57
CA MET A 1 -0.35 7.79 -6.46
C MET A 1 -0.94 8.05 -5.09
N GLN A 2 -0.76 9.25 -4.55
CA GLN A 2 -1.26 9.62 -3.23
C GLN A 2 -2.65 10.25 -3.37
N VAL A 3 -3.67 9.73 -2.69
CA VAL A 3 -5.07 10.19 -2.89
C VAL A 3 -5.35 11.59 -2.29
N GLY A 4 -4.46 12.09 -1.43
CA GLY A 4 -4.59 13.43 -0.84
C GLY A 4 -4.10 14.56 -1.72
N THR A 5 -3.33 14.28 -2.79
CA THR A 5 -2.58 15.35 -3.49
C THR A 5 -3.20 15.78 -4.82
N ARG A 6 -4.20 15.06 -5.31
CA ARG A 6 -4.89 15.33 -6.58
C ARG A 6 -6.37 14.98 -6.47
N PRO A 7 -7.27 15.71 -7.14
CA PRO A 7 -8.68 15.34 -7.19
C PRO A 7 -8.88 14.00 -7.93
N PRO A 8 -9.91 13.20 -7.55
CA PRO A 8 -10.13 11.86 -8.12
C PRO A 8 -10.27 11.84 -9.65
N VAL A 9 -10.92 12.85 -10.24
CA VAL A 9 -11.07 12.94 -11.71
C VAL A 9 -9.72 13.10 -12.41
N ALA A 10 -8.80 13.90 -11.85
CA ALA A 10 -7.46 14.05 -12.42
C ALA A 10 -6.61 12.77 -12.30
N LEU A 11 -6.79 12.02 -11.20
CA LEU A 11 -6.18 10.69 -11.04
C LEU A 11 -6.69 9.73 -12.12
N ALA A 12 -8.01 9.70 -12.35
CA ALA A 12 -8.62 8.86 -13.38
C ALA A 12 -8.17 9.24 -14.79
N GLN A 13 -8.11 10.53 -15.13
CA GLN A 13 -7.56 11.01 -16.41
C GLN A 13 -6.12 10.51 -16.62
N THR A 14 -5.28 10.64 -15.59
CA THR A 14 -3.90 10.15 -15.65
C THR A 14 -3.87 8.64 -15.88
N ALA A 15 -4.73 7.89 -15.17
CA ALA A 15 -4.80 6.44 -15.27
C ALA A 15 -5.27 5.96 -16.65
N ILE A 16 -6.29 6.60 -17.23
CA ILE A 16 -6.78 6.32 -18.58
C ILE A 16 -5.67 6.57 -19.60
N THR A 17 -5.01 7.73 -19.54
CA THR A 17 -3.91 8.06 -20.46
C THR A 17 -2.80 7.01 -20.40
N LEU A 18 -2.34 6.65 -19.20
CA LEU A 18 -1.28 5.66 -19.04
C LEU A 18 -1.73 4.26 -19.47
N SER A 19 -2.99 3.88 -19.20
CA SER A 19 -3.53 2.59 -19.63
C SER A 19 -3.55 2.47 -21.16
N ASN A 20 -4.11 3.45 -21.86
CA ASN A 20 -4.17 3.45 -23.32
C ASN A 20 -2.76 3.50 -23.93
N LEU A 21 -1.86 4.37 -23.45
CA LEU A 21 -0.48 4.45 -23.94
C LEU A 21 0.31 3.16 -23.72
N SER A 22 0.04 2.46 -22.61
CA SER A 22 0.76 1.24 -22.27
C SER A 22 0.24 -0.01 -23.00
N GLY A 23 -0.94 0.06 -23.63
CA GLY A 23 -1.62 -1.10 -24.21
C GLY A 23 -2.01 -2.13 -23.14
N ASN A 24 -2.75 -1.69 -22.11
CA ASN A 24 -3.24 -2.53 -21.01
C ASN A 24 -2.14 -3.10 -20.08
N ARG A 25 -1.03 -2.37 -19.88
CA ARG A 25 0.05 -2.77 -18.94
C ARG A 25 0.13 -1.90 -17.69
N PHE A 26 -0.80 -0.95 -17.55
CA PHE A 26 -0.85 -0.03 -16.42
C PHE A 26 -1.83 -0.53 -15.36
N LEU A 27 -1.42 -0.42 -14.10
CA LEU A 27 -2.29 -0.55 -12.93
C LEU A 27 -2.25 0.74 -12.10
N LEU A 28 -3.39 1.14 -11.55
CA LEU A 28 -3.50 2.31 -10.70
C LEU A 28 -3.27 1.95 -9.23
N GLY A 29 -2.04 2.10 -8.78
CA GLY A 29 -1.71 2.02 -7.35
C GLY A 29 -2.11 3.30 -6.61
N LEU A 30 -2.89 3.20 -5.53
CA LEU A 30 -3.32 4.32 -4.69
C LEU A 30 -2.89 4.11 -3.22
N GLY A 31 -2.52 5.19 -2.54
CA GLY A 31 -2.19 5.14 -1.11
C GLY A 31 -2.57 6.43 -0.39
N PRO A 32 -2.90 6.36 0.91
CA PRO A 32 -3.23 7.54 1.70
C PRO A 32 -1.99 8.39 2.02
N SER A 33 -0.79 7.79 1.98
CA SER A 33 0.43 8.35 2.59
C SER A 33 0.24 8.59 4.09
N GLY A 34 1.10 9.39 4.71
CA GLY A 34 1.01 9.78 6.12
C GLY A 34 0.99 11.31 6.31
N PRO A 35 0.67 11.79 7.53
CA PRO A 35 0.47 13.21 7.81
C PRO A 35 1.71 14.06 7.52
N GLN A 36 2.92 13.55 7.78
CA GLN A 36 4.16 14.29 7.46
C GLN A 36 4.28 14.63 5.96
N VAL A 37 3.77 13.78 5.08
CA VAL A 37 3.82 14.01 3.64
C VAL A 37 2.60 14.80 3.18
N ILE A 38 1.40 14.43 3.62
CA ILE A 38 0.17 15.07 3.15
C ILE A 38 -0.01 16.48 3.75
N ASP A 39 0.05 16.60 5.09
CA ASP A 39 -0.01 17.91 5.75
C ASP A 39 1.29 18.69 5.55
N GLY A 40 2.42 18.05 5.85
CA GLY A 40 3.71 18.74 5.95
C GLY A 40 4.33 19.13 4.62
N LEU A 41 4.35 18.23 3.63
CA LEU A 41 4.97 18.47 2.33
C LEU A 41 3.99 19.07 1.31
N HIS A 42 2.75 18.57 1.27
CA HIS A 42 1.77 19.00 0.27
C HIS A 42 0.81 20.09 0.75
N GLY A 43 0.79 20.41 2.06
CA GLY A 43 -0.10 21.43 2.62
C GLY A 43 -1.58 21.07 2.54
N VAL A 44 -1.91 19.77 2.41
CA VAL A 44 -3.29 19.28 2.34
C VAL A 44 -3.65 18.61 3.66
N PRO A 45 -4.82 18.89 4.27
CA PRO A 45 -5.24 18.22 5.49
C PRO A 45 -5.33 16.68 5.34
N PHE A 46 -4.62 15.95 6.19
CA PHE A 46 -4.68 14.50 6.33
C PHE A 46 -5.89 14.09 7.19
N ALA A 47 -7.09 14.40 6.67
CA ALA A 47 -8.35 14.06 7.30
C ALA A 47 -8.99 12.82 6.66
N ARG A 48 -9.67 12.03 7.49
CA ARG A 48 -10.56 10.92 7.09
C ARG A 48 -10.03 10.06 5.92
N PRO A 49 -8.79 9.51 6.01
CA PRO A 49 -8.14 8.82 4.88
C PRO A 49 -8.93 7.61 4.36
N LEU A 50 -9.74 6.95 5.19
CA LEU A 50 -10.60 5.85 4.78
C LEU A 50 -11.73 6.30 3.85
N ALA A 51 -12.46 7.36 4.23
CA ALA A 51 -13.53 7.91 3.43
C ALA A 51 -12.99 8.45 2.10
N ARG A 52 -11.88 9.21 2.19
CA ARG A 52 -11.22 9.77 1.01
C ARG A 52 -10.80 8.69 0.02
N MET A 53 -10.20 7.61 0.52
CA MET A 53 -9.79 6.49 -0.32
C MET A 53 -11.00 5.83 -0.99
N ARG A 54 -12.06 5.53 -0.23
CA ARG A 54 -13.29 4.93 -0.76
C ARG A 54 -13.89 5.78 -1.88
N GLU A 55 -14.18 7.04 -1.57
CA GLU A 55 -14.84 7.95 -2.51
C GLU A 55 -13.95 8.21 -3.74
N THR A 56 -12.62 8.27 -3.57
CA THR A 56 -11.67 8.34 -4.70
C THR A 56 -11.81 7.14 -5.62
N VAL A 57 -11.82 5.91 -5.08
CA VAL A 57 -11.96 4.69 -5.89
C VAL A 57 -13.30 4.67 -6.62
N GLU A 58 -14.39 5.02 -5.93
CA GLU A 58 -15.73 5.09 -6.52
C GLU A 58 -15.80 6.10 -7.68
N ILE A 59 -15.27 7.31 -7.50
CA ILE A 59 -15.21 8.33 -8.56
C ILE A 59 -14.32 7.87 -9.71
N VAL A 60 -13.14 7.30 -9.42
CA VAL A 60 -12.23 6.78 -10.46
C VAL A 60 -12.93 5.73 -11.31
N ARG A 61 -13.68 4.80 -10.70
CA ARG A 61 -14.44 3.78 -11.43
C ARG A 61 -15.51 4.41 -12.32
N GLN A 62 -16.31 5.35 -11.81
CA GLN A 62 -17.30 6.07 -12.64
C GLN A 62 -16.67 6.76 -13.86
N VAL A 63 -15.50 7.38 -13.68
CA VAL A 63 -14.77 8.05 -14.76
C VAL A 63 -14.29 7.04 -15.80
N VAL A 64 -13.68 5.93 -15.37
CA VAL A 64 -13.15 4.87 -16.25
C VAL A 64 -14.28 4.17 -17.02
N ASP A 65 -15.41 3.92 -16.36
CA ASP A 65 -16.62 3.34 -16.98
C ASP A 65 -17.26 4.28 -18.01
N GLY A 66 -16.87 5.56 -18.01
CA GLY A 66 -17.29 6.54 -19.00
C GLY A 66 -18.68 7.14 -18.77
N GLY A 67 -19.26 6.92 -17.58
CA GLY A 67 -20.52 7.49 -17.17
C GLY A 67 -20.44 8.99 -16.89
N LYS A 68 -21.60 9.59 -16.56
CA LYS A 68 -21.62 10.89 -15.89
C LYS A 68 -21.16 10.69 -14.45
N ILE A 69 -20.29 11.57 -13.98
CA ILE A 69 -19.67 11.47 -12.67
C ILE A 69 -20.56 12.19 -11.65
N SER A 70 -20.95 11.48 -10.60
CA SER A 70 -21.63 12.07 -9.46
C SER A 70 -21.19 11.41 -8.15
N CYS A 71 -21.00 12.23 -7.13
CA CYS A 71 -20.64 11.81 -5.78
C CYS A 71 -21.27 12.78 -4.78
N SER A 72 -21.87 12.25 -3.72
CA SER A 72 -22.34 13.03 -2.57
C SER A 72 -21.77 12.37 -1.33
N GLY A 73 -20.48 12.62 -1.12
CA GLY A 73 -19.66 11.97 -0.11
C GLY A 73 -19.29 12.90 1.04
N SER A 74 -18.53 12.37 1.98
CA SER A 74 -18.00 13.13 3.11
C SER A 74 -16.69 13.87 2.78
N GLU A 75 -16.01 13.47 1.71
CA GLU A 75 -14.77 14.07 1.23
C GLU A 75 -14.94 14.78 -0.12
N PHE A 76 -15.86 14.32 -0.96
CA PHE A 76 -16.11 14.88 -2.28
C PHE A 76 -17.60 15.06 -2.56
N ASP A 77 -17.95 16.24 -3.08
CA ASP A 77 -19.24 16.52 -3.69
C ASP A 77 -19.03 16.85 -5.17
N ILE A 78 -19.60 16.04 -6.06
CA ILE A 78 -19.53 16.21 -7.51
C ILE A 78 -20.93 15.99 -8.11
N PRO A 79 -21.52 16.98 -8.79
CA PRO A 79 -21.15 18.40 -8.78
C PRO A 79 -21.27 19.01 -7.37
N LEU A 80 -20.66 20.17 -7.14
CA LEU A 80 -20.85 20.92 -5.89
C LEU A 80 -22.32 21.34 -5.75
N PRO A 81 -22.89 21.30 -4.52
CA PRO A 81 -24.27 21.71 -4.27
C PRO A 81 -24.43 23.24 -4.38
N GLY A 82 -25.67 23.68 -4.63
CA GLY A 82 -26.05 25.11 -4.56
C GLY A 82 -25.68 25.96 -5.78
N GLY A 83 -25.28 25.34 -6.89
CA GLY A 83 -24.99 26.04 -8.15
C GLY A 83 -25.70 25.42 -9.37
N GLU A 84 -25.31 25.88 -10.55
CA GLU A 84 -25.83 25.41 -11.86
C GLU A 84 -25.11 24.16 -12.40
N ALA A 85 -24.18 23.61 -11.62
CA ALA A 85 -23.35 22.50 -12.04
C ALA A 85 -24.16 21.20 -12.20
N VAL A 86 -23.92 20.49 -13.29
CA VAL A 86 -24.54 19.20 -13.61
C VAL A 86 -23.49 18.09 -13.71
N PRO A 87 -23.86 16.82 -13.47
CA PRO A 87 -22.95 15.69 -13.69
C PRO A 87 -22.40 15.66 -15.12
N MET A 88 -21.07 15.64 -15.23
CA MET A 88 -20.34 15.62 -16.51
C MET A 88 -19.69 14.27 -16.76
N ARG A 89 -19.39 13.97 -18.02
CA ARG A 89 -18.57 12.81 -18.43
C ARG A 89 -17.30 13.31 -19.12
N LEU A 90 -16.22 12.55 -19.08
CA LEU A 90 -15.05 12.85 -19.87
C LEU A 90 -15.27 12.54 -21.36
N SER A 91 -14.61 13.31 -22.23
CA SER A 91 -14.52 13.02 -23.66
C SER A 91 -13.56 11.86 -23.94
N MET A 92 -12.45 11.80 -23.21
CA MET A 92 -11.50 10.68 -23.27
C MET A 92 -12.14 9.40 -22.72
N ARG A 93 -11.76 8.26 -23.30
CA ARG A 93 -12.27 6.93 -22.93
C ARG A 93 -11.12 6.02 -22.53
N ALA A 94 -11.36 5.18 -21.52
CA ALA A 94 -10.53 4.03 -21.27
C ALA A 94 -10.72 3.03 -22.41
N GLU A 95 -9.63 2.63 -23.08
CA GLU A 95 -9.65 1.57 -24.09
C GLU A 95 -9.47 0.18 -23.45
N HIS A 96 -9.02 0.17 -22.20
CA HIS A 96 -8.73 -1.02 -21.43
C HIS A 96 -9.23 -0.88 -19.99
N PRO A 97 -9.48 -1.99 -19.28
CA PRO A 97 -9.68 -1.95 -17.84
C PRO A 97 -8.53 -1.23 -17.13
N VAL A 98 -8.83 -0.56 -16.03
CA VAL A 98 -7.83 0.10 -15.17
C VAL A 98 -7.92 -0.53 -13.78
N PRO A 99 -7.12 -1.58 -13.50
CA PRO A 99 -7.11 -2.19 -12.17
C PRO A 99 -6.68 -1.20 -11.10
N VAL A 100 -7.39 -1.15 -9.99
CA VAL A 100 -7.10 -0.28 -8.85
C VAL A 100 -6.54 -1.09 -7.69
N HIS A 101 -5.28 -0.81 -7.31
CA HIS A 101 -4.62 -1.49 -6.20
C HIS A 101 -4.38 -0.50 -5.05
N LEU A 102 -4.61 -0.92 -3.81
CA LEU A 102 -4.36 -0.04 -2.65
C LEU A 102 -3.11 -0.46 -1.89
N ALA A 103 -2.26 0.53 -1.60
CA ALA A 103 -1.20 0.42 -0.61
C ALA A 103 -1.79 0.69 0.78
N ALA A 104 -1.97 -0.38 1.55
CA ALA A 104 -2.67 -0.35 2.83
C ALA A 104 -1.89 -1.06 3.93
N LEU A 105 -1.86 -0.43 5.11
CA LEU A 105 -1.21 -0.99 6.31
C LEU A 105 -2.19 -1.20 7.46
N SER A 106 -3.09 -0.25 7.74
CA SER A 106 -4.00 -0.37 8.89
C SER A 106 -5.09 -1.43 8.67
N PRO A 107 -5.59 -2.11 9.72
CA PRO A 107 -6.66 -3.10 9.57
C PRO A 107 -7.92 -2.55 8.87
N ALA A 108 -8.28 -1.31 9.17
CA ALA A 108 -9.44 -0.67 8.53
C ALA A 108 -9.19 -0.40 7.02
N MET A 109 -7.98 0.02 6.64
CA MET A 109 -7.64 0.25 5.24
C MET A 109 -7.49 -1.08 4.47
N LEU A 110 -6.98 -2.13 5.12
CA LEU A 110 -6.95 -3.48 4.55
C LEU A 110 -8.36 -4.02 4.31
N ARG A 111 -9.28 -3.86 5.27
CA ARG A 111 -10.71 -4.18 5.05
C ARG A 111 -11.30 -3.40 3.89
N LEU A 112 -11.07 -2.08 3.83
CA LEU A 112 -11.51 -1.27 2.69
C LEU A 112 -10.93 -1.77 1.36
N THR A 113 -9.66 -2.18 1.35
CA THR A 113 -8.98 -2.72 0.16
C THR A 113 -9.71 -3.95 -0.38
N GLY A 114 -10.04 -4.92 0.48
CA GLY A 114 -10.83 -6.07 0.06
C GLY A 114 -12.23 -5.70 -0.47
N GLN A 115 -12.82 -4.61 0.01
CA GLN A 115 -14.13 -4.16 -0.43
C GLN A 115 -14.09 -3.54 -1.83
N VAL A 116 -13.19 -2.58 -2.09
CA VAL A 116 -13.31 -1.69 -3.25
C VAL A 116 -12.22 -1.88 -4.32
N ALA A 117 -11.12 -2.55 -3.99
CA ALA A 117 -9.93 -2.62 -4.85
C ALA A 117 -9.82 -3.95 -5.59
N ASP A 118 -9.11 -3.94 -6.71
CA ASP A 118 -8.79 -5.15 -7.48
C ASP A 118 -7.54 -5.86 -6.91
N GLY A 119 -6.73 -5.15 -6.12
CA GLY A 119 -5.61 -5.77 -5.42
C GLY A 119 -5.03 -4.95 -4.26
N TRP A 120 -4.09 -5.56 -3.56
CA TRP A 120 -3.34 -4.97 -2.45
C TRP A 120 -1.86 -4.86 -2.80
N LEU A 121 -1.29 -3.67 -2.64
CA LEU A 121 0.14 -3.41 -2.70
C LEU A 121 0.69 -3.49 -1.27
N GLY A 122 1.27 -4.64 -0.93
CA GLY A 122 1.73 -4.91 0.42
C GLY A 122 3.14 -4.42 0.70
N THR A 123 3.37 -3.97 1.93
CA THR A 123 4.68 -3.58 2.47
C THR A 123 4.72 -3.83 3.98
N SER A 124 5.90 -3.76 4.59
CA SER A 124 6.08 -4.02 6.03
C SER A 124 5.47 -5.36 6.44
N PHE A 125 5.83 -6.40 5.69
CA PHE A 125 5.20 -7.72 5.75
C PHE A 125 6.15 -8.73 6.40
N VAL A 126 5.59 -9.53 7.30
CA VAL A 126 6.25 -10.62 8.01
C VAL A 126 5.37 -11.86 7.82
N PRO A 127 5.85 -12.90 7.10
CA PRO A 127 5.03 -14.07 6.77
C PRO A 127 4.34 -14.71 7.98
N GLU A 128 5.04 -14.81 9.11
CA GLU A 128 4.59 -15.47 10.33
C GLU A 128 3.37 -14.79 10.96
N GLY A 129 3.28 -13.46 10.87
CA GLY A 129 2.17 -12.67 11.41
C GLY A 129 1.13 -12.23 10.36
N ALA A 130 1.38 -12.52 9.09
CA ALA A 130 0.59 -11.97 7.99
C ALA A 130 -0.85 -12.49 7.93
N ALA A 131 -1.09 -13.74 8.35
CA ALA A 131 -2.42 -14.35 8.36
C ALA A 131 -3.44 -13.46 9.09
N GLU A 132 -3.17 -13.14 10.35
CA GLU A 132 -4.07 -12.34 11.16
C GLU A 132 -3.97 -10.84 10.86
N ALA A 133 -2.74 -10.34 10.65
CA ALA A 133 -2.51 -8.90 10.53
C ALA A 133 -2.89 -8.32 9.17
N CYS A 134 -2.83 -9.12 8.10
CA CYS A 134 -3.03 -8.67 6.72
C CYS A 134 -4.17 -9.41 6.04
N PHE A 135 -4.14 -10.74 6.02
CA PHE A 135 -5.10 -11.52 5.22
C PHE A 135 -6.49 -11.56 5.84
N THR A 136 -6.63 -11.75 7.15
CA THR A 136 -7.95 -11.70 7.82
C THR A 136 -8.74 -10.41 7.53
N PRO A 137 -8.18 -9.18 7.67
CA PRO A 137 -8.92 -7.99 7.30
C PRO A 137 -9.19 -7.88 5.79
N LEU A 138 -8.29 -8.33 4.91
CA LEU A 138 -8.55 -8.37 3.47
C LEU A 138 -9.73 -9.29 3.13
N ASP A 139 -9.70 -10.52 3.64
CA ASP A 139 -10.74 -11.53 3.47
C ASP A 139 -12.09 -11.03 4.02
N GLY A 140 -12.09 -10.40 5.20
CA GLY A 140 -13.29 -9.77 5.75
C GLY A 140 -13.83 -8.63 4.88
N GLY A 141 -12.96 -7.89 4.19
CA GLY A 141 -13.34 -6.88 3.22
C GLY A 141 -14.00 -7.48 1.98
N LEU A 142 -13.39 -8.51 1.41
CA LEU A 142 -13.92 -9.25 0.26
C LEU A 142 -15.30 -9.86 0.58
N ALA A 143 -15.42 -10.51 1.74
CA ALA A 143 -16.68 -11.10 2.20
C ALA A 143 -17.78 -10.05 2.37
N ALA A 144 -17.47 -8.90 2.98
CA ALA A 144 -18.42 -7.80 3.16
C ALA A 144 -18.92 -7.22 1.82
N ALA A 145 -18.14 -7.32 0.75
CA ALA A 145 -18.52 -6.90 -0.60
C ALA A 145 -19.12 -8.02 -1.45
N GLY A 146 -19.29 -9.24 -0.91
CA GLY A 146 -19.76 -10.41 -1.67
C GLY A 146 -18.79 -10.85 -2.77
N ARG A 147 -17.49 -10.53 -2.65
CA ARG A 147 -16.47 -10.78 -3.67
C ARG A 147 -15.69 -12.05 -3.36
N ALA A 148 -15.42 -12.84 -4.40
CA ALA A 148 -14.55 -14.00 -4.30
C ALA A 148 -13.07 -13.60 -4.33
N PRO A 149 -12.17 -14.31 -3.62
CA PRO A 149 -10.73 -14.04 -3.66
C PRO A 149 -10.08 -14.24 -5.03
N ALA A 150 -10.70 -15.02 -5.92
CA ALA A 150 -10.11 -15.41 -7.21
C ALA A 150 -9.82 -14.22 -8.16
N GLY A 151 -10.47 -13.07 -7.96
CA GLY A 151 -10.24 -11.84 -8.73
C GLY A 151 -9.47 -10.76 -7.97
N PHE A 152 -8.90 -11.09 -6.81
CA PHE A 152 -8.18 -10.15 -5.97
C PHE A 152 -6.67 -10.42 -5.98
N GLU A 153 -5.87 -9.46 -6.44
CA GLU A 153 -4.43 -9.64 -6.58
C GLU A 153 -3.68 -9.20 -5.32
N VAL A 154 -2.85 -10.10 -4.76
CA VAL A 154 -1.93 -9.78 -3.67
C VAL A 154 -0.54 -9.51 -4.25
N CYS A 155 -0.16 -8.23 -4.32
CA CYS A 155 1.16 -7.80 -4.77
C CYS A 155 2.05 -7.56 -3.55
N GLN A 156 2.60 -8.64 -2.97
CA GLN A 156 3.56 -8.56 -1.87
C GLN A 156 4.97 -8.84 -2.38
N GLY A 157 5.83 -7.81 -2.37
CA GLY A 157 7.23 -7.94 -2.74
C GLY A 157 8.07 -8.59 -1.63
N ALA A 158 9.14 -9.29 -2.04
CA ALA A 158 10.22 -9.73 -1.17
C ALA A 158 11.55 -9.29 -1.78
N GLU A 159 12.47 -8.84 -0.93
CA GLU A 159 13.82 -8.55 -1.39
C GLU A 159 14.69 -9.78 -1.24
N VAL A 160 15.41 -10.10 -2.32
CA VAL A 160 16.29 -11.26 -2.40
C VAL A 160 17.71 -10.76 -2.65
N ALA A 161 18.62 -11.16 -1.78
CA ALA A 161 20.04 -10.83 -1.89
C ALA A 161 20.86 -12.12 -1.78
N PHE A 162 21.91 -12.22 -2.60
CA PHE A 162 22.82 -13.35 -2.63
C PHE A 162 24.17 -12.90 -2.10
N ALA A 163 24.63 -13.50 -1.01
CA ALA A 163 25.95 -13.27 -0.46
C ALA A 163 26.91 -14.37 -0.98
N ARG A 164 28.10 -13.95 -1.42
CA ARG A 164 29.14 -14.88 -1.91
C ARG A 164 29.85 -15.63 -0.77
N ASP A 165 29.86 -15.03 0.41
CA ASP A 165 30.55 -15.50 1.63
C ASP A 165 29.85 -14.91 2.88
N GLU A 166 30.26 -15.36 4.06
CA GLU A 166 29.66 -14.93 5.35
C GLU A 166 29.95 -13.45 5.67
N GLU A 167 31.08 -12.91 5.23
CA GLU A 167 31.44 -11.51 5.44
C GLU A 167 30.50 -10.58 4.65
N ALA A 168 30.26 -10.90 3.38
CA ALA A 168 29.30 -10.21 2.53
C ALA A 168 27.89 -10.31 3.11
N LEU A 169 27.49 -11.48 3.64
CA LEU A 169 26.20 -11.66 4.30
C LEU A 169 26.08 -10.73 5.52
N ALA A 170 27.09 -10.70 6.39
CA ALA A 170 27.10 -9.85 7.58
C ALA A 170 26.98 -8.37 7.21
N ALA A 171 27.70 -7.92 6.17
CA ALA A 171 27.62 -6.55 5.66
C ALA A 171 26.22 -6.21 5.10
N MET A 172 25.63 -7.11 4.31
CA MET A 172 24.27 -6.95 3.78
C MET A 172 23.24 -6.84 4.90
N VAL A 173 23.26 -7.78 5.86
CA VAL A 173 22.37 -7.78 7.02
C VAL A 173 22.53 -6.49 7.84
N ALA A 174 23.76 -6.02 8.05
CA ALA A 174 24.01 -4.76 8.75
C ALA A 174 23.43 -3.54 8.00
N GLY A 175 23.45 -3.54 6.67
CA GLY A 175 22.75 -2.56 5.83
C GLY A 175 21.23 -2.57 6.09
N ARG A 176 20.61 -3.74 5.96
CA ARG A 176 19.16 -3.94 6.11
C ARG A 176 18.63 -3.56 7.50
N LYS A 177 19.40 -3.85 8.55
CA LYS A 177 19.06 -3.43 9.92
C LYS A 177 18.89 -1.90 10.05
N ARG A 178 19.64 -1.10 9.29
CA ARG A 178 19.50 0.37 9.30
C ARG A 178 18.18 0.80 8.68
N GLU A 179 17.85 0.24 7.53
CA GLU A 179 16.65 0.58 6.76
C GLU A 179 15.39 0.20 7.56
N LEU A 180 15.37 -0.99 8.14
CA LEU A 180 14.30 -1.43 9.04
C LEU A 180 14.18 -0.53 10.27
N ALA A 181 15.30 -0.14 10.89
CA ALA A 181 15.28 0.77 12.02
C ALA A 181 14.72 2.16 11.64
N PHE A 182 15.02 2.66 10.45
CA PHE A 182 14.42 3.90 9.93
C PHE A 182 12.92 3.75 9.72
N SER A 183 12.46 2.66 9.11
CA SER A 183 11.03 2.39 8.90
C SER A 183 10.25 2.29 10.22
N LEU A 184 10.78 1.53 11.17
CA LEU A 184 10.16 1.31 12.48
C LEU A 184 10.25 2.52 13.41
N GLY A 185 11.30 3.33 13.28
CA GLY A 185 11.56 4.43 14.19
C GLY A 185 11.14 5.81 13.68
N SER A 186 11.25 6.08 12.38
CA SER A 186 11.32 7.45 11.85
C SER A 186 10.40 7.77 10.67
N MET A 187 9.80 6.79 9.99
CA MET A 187 8.90 7.03 8.85
C MET A 187 7.49 7.55 9.21
N GLY A 188 7.27 7.96 10.46
CA GLY A 188 6.01 8.51 10.92
C GLY A 188 6.20 9.66 11.90
N SER A 189 5.09 10.28 12.31
CA SER A 189 5.13 11.28 13.37
C SER A 189 5.33 10.65 14.74
N ALA A 190 5.57 11.49 15.76
CA ALA A 190 5.67 11.03 17.14
C ALA A 190 4.42 10.23 17.58
N SER A 191 3.22 10.61 17.15
CA SER A 191 1.95 9.97 17.51
C SER A 191 1.47 8.91 16.50
N THR A 192 1.89 9.02 15.24
CA THR A 192 1.36 8.22 14.12
C THR A 192 2.48 7.64 13.29
N ASN A 193 2.86 6.38 13.58
CA ASN A 193 3.74 5.59 12.73
C ASN A 193 3.03 4.30 12.28
N PHE A 194 2.52 4.32 11.04
CA PHE A 194 1.78 3.20 10.45
C PHE A 194 2.66 1.97 10.20
N TYR A 195 3.95 2.17 9.87
CA TYR A 195 4.91 1.11 9.61
C TYR A 195 5.28 0.37 10.89
N ASN A 196 5.55 1.12 11.97
CA ASN A 196 5.77 0.56 13.30
C ASN A 196 4.55 -0.27 13.76
N ARG A 197 3.35 0.29 13.68
CA ARG A 197 2.11 -0.42 14.03
C ARG A 197 1.84 -1.64 13.15
N ALA A 198 2.31 -1.65 11.90
CA ALA A 198 2.19 -2.83 11.04
C ALA A 198 3.02 -4.00 11.56
N HIS A 199 4.28 -3.76 11.93
CA HIS A 199 5.16 -4.79 12.49
C HIS A 199 4.69 -5.26 13.88
N ILE A 200 4.21 -4.34 14.74
CA ILE A 200 3.63 -4.69 16.05
C ILE A 200 2.53 -5.75 15.89
N ARG A 201 1.59 -5.53 14.96
CA ARG A 201 0.47 -6.45 14.73
C ARG A 201 0.89 -7.81 14.16
N GLN A 202 2.10 -7.91 13.64
CA GLN A 202 2.67 -9.14 13.09
C GLN A 202 3.58 -9.86 14.11
N GLY A 203 3.49 -9.50 15.40
CA GLY A 203 4.20 -10.18 16.49
C GLY A 203 5.51 -9.52 16.93
N TRP A 204 5.86 -8.35 16.39
CA TRP A 204 7.13 -7.69 16.68
C TRP A 204 7.02 -6.50 17.65
N ALA A 205 6.10 -6.58 18.61
CA ALA A 205 5.77 -5.48 19.53
C ALA A 205 6.99 -4.98 20.32
N GLU A 206 7.71 -5.91 20.96
CA GLU A 206 8.87 -5.60 21.81
C GLU A 206 9.99 -4.94 21.01
N VAL A 207 10.32 -5.52 19.85
CA VAL A 207 11.38 -5.02 18.96
C VAL A 207 11.03 -3.64 18.42
N ALA A 208 9.78 -3.44 17.98
CA ALA A 208 9.32 -2.16 17.46
C ALA A 208 9.32 -1.05 18.54
N ALA A 209 8.99 -1.39 19.79
CA ALA A 209 9.05 -0.47 20.92
C ALA A 209 10.49 -0.08 21.26
N GLU A 210 11.40 -1.06 21.31
CA GLU A 210 12.80 -0.84 21.65
C GLU A 210 13.53 0.00 20.62
N VAL A 211 13.30 -0.25 19.32
CA VAL A 211 13.84 0.57 18.23
C VAL A 211 13.37 2.02 18.37
N ARG A 212 12.07 2.23 18.64
CA ARG A 212 11.49 3.57 18.80
C ARG A 212 12.10 4.30 20.00
N ARG A 213 12.25 3.62 21.14
CA ARG A 213 12.86 4.17 22.36
C ARG A 213 14.29 4.63 22.11
N ARG A 214 15.14 3.76 21.56
CA ARG A 214 16.55 4.09 21.26
C ARG A 214 16.66 5.23 20.23
N ARG A 215 15.80 5.25 19.21
CA ARG A 215 15.77 6.32 18.20
C ARG A 215 15.44 7.68 18.83
N GLN A 216 14.46 7.73 19.73
CA GLN A 216 14.08 8.96 20.44
C GLN A 216 15.17 9.45 21.39
N ALA A 217 15.95 8.53 21.97
CA ALA A 217 17.09 8.85 22.82
C ALA A 217 18.33 9.34 22.03
N GLY A 218 18.28 9.40 20.69
CA GLY A 218 19.45 9.73 19.86
C GLY A 218 20.54 8.64 19.87
N ASP A 219 20.19 7.43 20.28
CA ASP A 219 21.14 6.33 20.49
C ASP A 219 21.58 5.72 19.15
N GLY A 220 22.88 5.82 18.85
CA GLY A 220 23.51 5.24 17.66
C GLY A 220 23.48 3.70 17.61
N THR A 221 23.19 3.04 18.73
CA THR A 221 23.09 1.57 18.83
C THR A 221 21.74 1.01 18.41
N VAL A 222 20.82 1.83 17.86
CA VAL A 222 19.50 1.38 17.36
C VAL A 222 19.57 0.15 16.44
N ARG A 223 20.72 -0.04 15.76
CA ARG A 223 21.02 -1.15 14.83
C ARG A 223 21.32 -2.48 15.54
N GLN A 224 21.60 -2.45 16.84
CA GLN A 224 21.95 -3.59 17.69
C GLN A 224 20.75 -4.18 18.44
N VAL A 225 19.56 -3.61 18.30
CA VAL A 225 18.30 -4.18 18.85
C VAL A 225 17.99 -5.58 18.28
N TRP A 226 18.72 -5.99 17.25
CA TRP A 226 18.43 -7.14 16.40
C TRP A 226 19.51 -8.23 16.52
N SER A 227 19.13 -9.44 16.94
CA SER A 227 19.94 -10.65 16.80
C SER A 227 19.69 -11.32 15.43
N PRO A 228 20.72 -11.79 14.70
CA PRO A 228 20.59 -12.41 13.37
C PRO A 228 19.64 -13.63 13.31
N THR A 229 19.46 -14.35 14.41
CA THR A 229 18.79 -15.66 14.42
C THR A 229 17.26 -15.61 14.37
N ARG A 230 16.61 -14.46 14.57
CA ARG A 230 15.14 -14.39 14.63
C ARG A 230 14.42 -13.98 13.34
N TRP A 231 15.14 -13.44 12.34
CA TRP A 231 14.53 -12.95 11.09
C TRP A 231 14.81 -13.81 9.85
N CYS A 232 15.83 -14.69 9.89
CA CYS A 232 16.27 -15.35 8.66
C CYS A 232 15.38 -16.51 8.22
N TRP A 233 14.76 -17.29 9.12
CA TRP A 233 13.86 -18.40 8.79
C TRP A 233 13.43 -19.10 10.11
N PRO A 234 12.14 -19.38 10.39
CA PRO A 234 11.77 -20.41 11.36
C PRO A 234 11.91 -21.81 10.73
N PRO A 235 12.17 -22.87 11.51
CA PRO A 235 12.29 -24.23 10.97
C PRO A 235 11.05 -24.63 10.15
N ARG A 236 11.27 -25.37 9.07
CA ARG A 236 10.28 -25.77 8.05
C ARG A 236 9.04 -26.43 8.66
N SER A 237 8.01 -25.67 9.00
CA SER A 237 6.66 -26.21 9.13
C SER A 237 5.61 -25.10 9.05
N SER A 238 4.57 -25.39 8.26
CA SER A 238 3.28 -24.70 8.14
C SER A 238 3.23 -23.28 7.55
N ALA A 239 3.11 -23.20 6.22
CA ALA A 239 2.02 -22.47 5.54
C ALA A 239 2.13 -22.69 4.02
N ARG A 240 1.31 -23.56 3.43
CA ARG A 240 1.17 -23.68 1.96
C ARG A 240 -0.06 -22.89 1.52
N ARG A 241 0.10 -21.60 1.22
CA ARG A 241 -0.68 -20.97 0.15
C ARG A 241 0.17 -21.02 -1.12
N ARG A 242 -0.43 -21.52 -2.21
CA ARG A 242 0.24 -21.63 -3.51
C ARG A 242 0.19 -20.24 -4.14
N TRP A 243 1.33 -19.58 -4.22
CA TRP A 243 1.47 -18.30 -4.91
C TRP A 243 1.70 -18.58 -6.40
N SER A 244 0.81 -18.13 -7.27
CA SER A 244 1.07 -18.09 -8.71
C SER A 244 1.91 -16.84 -9.00
N GLY A 245 3.23 -16.98 -9.00
CA GLY A 245 4.14 -15.90 -9.38
C GLY A 245 4.09 -15.65 -10.88
N GLY A 246 3.43 -14.57 -11.30
CA GLY A 246 3.64 -13.97 -12.60
C GLY A 246 4.86 -13.05 -12.54
N ALA A 247 6.06 -13.62 -12.71
CA ALA A 247 7.26 -12.82 -12.84
C ALA A 247 7.28 -12.14 -14.22
N CYS A 248 7.01 -10.84 -14.27
CA CYS A 248 7.39 -10.01 -15.42
C CYS A 248 8.91 -9.84 -15.41
N VAL A 249 9.63 -10.81 -15.99
CA VAL A 249 11.03 -10.65 -16.39
C VAL A 249 11.03 -10.53 -17.90
N SER A 250 10.95 -9.30 -18.42
CA SER A 250 11.30 -9.03 -19.81
C SER A 250 12.83 -8.98 -19.92
N GLY A 251 13.43 -10.12 -20.25
CA GLY A 251 14.85 -10.20 -20.59
C GLY A 251 15.10 -9.49 -21.92
N ALA A 252 15.91 -8.43 -21.90
CA ALA A 252 16.57 -7.93 -23.09
C ALA A 252 17.98 -8.52 -23.12
N THR A 253 18.20 -9.49 -24.01
CA THR A 253 19.54 -9.89 -24.45
C THR A 253 20.05 -8.88 -25.48
N PRO A 254 21.28 -8.34 -25.35
CA PRO A 254 21.99 -7.78 -26.49
C PRO A 254 22.76 -8.91 -27.20
N GLY A 255 22.62 -8.96 -28.53
CA GLY A 255 23.47 -9.73 -29.43
C GLY A 255 24.76 -9.01 -29.79
#